data_AF-A0A368RBF9-F1
#
_entry.id   AF-A0A368RBF9-F1
#
_cell.length_a   1.000
_cell.length_b   1.000
_cell.length_c   1.000
_cell.angle_alpha   90.00
_cell.angle_beta   90.00
_cell.angle_gamma   90.00
#
_symmetry.space_group_name_H-M   'P 1'
#
loop_
_entity.id
_entity.type
_entity.pdbx_description
1 polymer ?
#
loop_
_entity_poly.entity_id
_entity_poly.type
_entity_poly.pdbx_seq_one_letter_code
_entity_poly.pdbx_strand_id
1 'polypeptide(L)'
;MHLLQQPHYTHAHTTSTPISPVLGVPALFRAVLRPPRVPYRPETAMVVLANPPVVDQIPLLRSPGPRDSFAAVPVVDLSGPGAARAIVDACERFGFFKVVNHGVAAATMDRAETEAIRFFAQAQADKDRAGPAYPFGYGSKRIGLNGDMGWLEYLLLAVDSASLSDACSVPSNAAFRAALNEYIAAVRKVAVRVLEAMAEGLGIAPLDALSAMVTEQGSDQVFRVNHYPPCPALQGLGCSATGFGEHTDPQLVSVLRSNGTSGLQIALRDGAQWVSVPSDRDAFFVNVGDSLQVRARF
;
A
#
# COMPACT_ATOMS: atom_id res chain seq x y z
N MET A 1 -11.32 -7.12 1.96
CA MET A 1 -10.42 -7.99 1.16
C MET A 1 -9.11 -8.14 1.91
N HIS A 2 -8.58 -9.36 2.11
CA HIS A 2 -7.25 -9.54 2.72
C HIS A 2 -6.15 -9.41 1.66
N LEU A 3 -5.09 -8.68 2.01
CA LEU A 3 -3.94 -8.39 1.16
C LEU A 3 -2.67 -8.88 1.83
N LEU A 4 -1.77 -9.43 1.03
CA LEU A 4 -0.46 -9.89 1.46
C LEU A 4 0.55 -9.50 0.40
N GLN A 5 1.74 -9.08 0.80
CA GLN A 5 2.84 -8.83 -0.13
C GLN A 5 4.06 -9.64 0.26
N GLN A 6 4.67 -10.30 -0.73
CA GLN A 6 5.94 -11.02 -0.58
C GLN A 6 6.99 -10.45 -1.56
N PRO A 7 8.27 -10.34 -1.16
CA PRO A 7 9.35 -10.10 -2.11
C PRO A 7 9.52 -11.34 -2.99
N HIS A 8 9.35 -11.20 -4.30
CA HIS A 8 9.50 -12.30 -5.24
C HIS A 8 10.83 -12.23 -6.00
N TYR A 9 11.47 -13.37 -6.22
CA TYR A 9 12.62 -13.48 -7.12
C TYR A 9 12.15 -13.83 -8.52
N THR A 10 12.52 -13.04 -9.52
CA THR A 10 12.44 -13.49 -10.91
C THR A 10 13.67 -14.32 -11.23
N HIS A 11 13.48 -15.52 -11.80
CA HIS A 11 14.56 -16.27 -12.42
C HIS A 11 14.95 -15.58 -13.72
N ALA A 12 15.97 -14.72 -13.68
CA ALA A 12 16.63 -14.24 -14.88
C ALA A 12 18.15 -14.21 -14.66
N HIS A 13 18.88 -14.77 -15.63
CA HIS A 13 20.34 -14.83 -15.67
C HIS A 13 20.98 -13.44 -15.55
N THR A 14 21.97 -13.33 -14.67
CA THR A 14 23.08 -12.36 -14.67
C THR A 14 22.76 -10.94 -15.14
N THR A 15 22.20 -10.11 -14.26
CA THR A 15 22.70 -8.76 -13.90
C THR A 15 21.89 -8.26 -12.71
N SER A 16 22.56 -7.78 -11.66
CA SER A 16 21.94 -7.22 -10.46
C SER A 16 21.29 -5.87 -10.76
N THR A 17 20.01 -5.85 -11.14
CA THR A 17 19.20 -4.64 -11.10
C THR A 17 18.54 -4.49 -9.72
N PRO A 18 18.64 -3.32 -9.07
CA PRO A 18 17.92 -3.06 -7.82
C PRO A 18 16.40 -3.07 -8.08
N ILE A 19 15.66 -3.82 -7.25
CA ILE A 19 14.19 -3.90 -7.30
C ILE A 19 13.61 -2.66 -6.58
N SER A 20 12.45 -2.19 -7.04
CA SER A 20 11.97 -0.80 -6.91
C SER A 20 10.63 -0.69 -6.15
N PRO A 21 10.21 0.50 -5.68
CA PRO A 21 9.13 0.71 -4.72
C PRO A 21 7.71 0.51 -5.30
N VAL A 22 6.78 0.14 -4.43
CA VAL A 22 5.33 0.18 -4.61
C VAL A 22 4.80 1.50 -4.05
N LEU A 23 4.10 2.27 -4.87
CA LEU A 23 3.51 3.56 -4.52
C LEU A 23 2.00 3.39 -4.32
N GLY A 24 1.48 3.65 -3.13
CA GLY A 24 0.04 3.58 -2.86
C GLY A 24 -0.44 4.77 -2.02
N VAL A 25 -1.69 5.19 -2.24
CA VAL A 25 -2.44 5.99 -1.26
C VAL A 25 -3.33 5.01 -0.49
N PRO A 26 -2.90 4.43 0.62
CA PRO A 26 -3.85 4.02 1.64
C PRO A 26 -4.18 5.27 2.44
N ALA A 27 -5.43 5.78 2.45
CA ALA A 27 -5.89 6.53 3.63
C ALA A 27 -5.56 5.69 4.88
N LEU A 28 -5.39 6.15 6.13
CA LEU A 28 -5.26 5.24 7.29
C LEU A 28 -5.64 5.95 8.58
N PHE A 29 -6.84 5.64 9.10
CA PHE A 29 -7.21 6.05 10.44
C PHE A 29 -7.06 4.93 11.47
N ARG A 30 -6.45 5.31 12.60
CA ARG A 30 -6.49 4.61 13.88
C ARG A 30 -7.59 5.23 14.74
N ALA A 31 -8.53 4.42 15.23
CA ALA A 31 -9.41 4.81 16.32
C ALA A 31 -8.58 5.00 17.60
N VAL A 32 -8.56 6.22 18.16
CA VAL A 32 -7.97 6.50 19.48
C VAL A 32 -8.99 6.11 20.54
N LEU A 33 -8.85 4.92 21.13
CA LEU A 33 -9.42 4.62 22.45
C LEU A 33 -8.32 4.83 23.48
N ARG A 34 -8.49 5.84 24.35
CA ARG A 34 -7.58 6.12 25.47
C ARG A 34 -7.66 4.99 26.51
N PRO A 35 -6.55 4.33 26.89
CA PRO A 35 -6.54 3.50 28.09
C PRO A 35 -6.38 4.38 29.36
N PRO A 36 -6.91 3.95 30.51
CA PRO A 36 -6.77 4.66 31.78
C PRO A 36 -5.31 4.62 32.28
N ARG A 37 -4.91 5.72 32.94
CA ARG A 37 -3.57 5.90 33.51
C ARG A 37 -3.33 4.94 34.68
N VAL A 38 -2.22 4.19 34.64
CA VAL A 38 -1.67 3.47 35.80
C VAL A 38 -0.23 3.99 36.03
N PRO A 39 0.17 4.32 37.27
CA PRO A 39 1.49 4.89 37.54
C PRO A 39 2.62 3.84 37.46
N TYR A 40 3.71 4.22 36.80
CA TYR A 40 4.96 3.45 36.65
C TYR A 40 5.90 3.69 37.84
N ARG A 41 6.56 2.64 38.34
CA ARG A 41 7.73 2.69 39.24
C ARG A 41 8.93 2.04 38.50
N PRO A 42 10.14 2.61 38.55
CA PRO A 42 11.29 2.04 37.87
C PRO A 42 12.05 1.06 38.77
N GLU A 43 12.42 -0.09 38.24
CA GLU A 43 13.61 -0.83 38.68
C GLU A 43 14.46 -1.20 37.47
N THR A 44 15.75 -0.89 37.59
CA THR A 44 16.76 -0.97 36.55
C THR A 44 17.39 -2.37 36.55
N ALA A 45 17.35 -3.06 35.41
CA ALA A 45 18.27 -4.16 35.13
C ALA A 45 18.68 -4.09 33.65
N MET A 46 19.93 -3.70 33.41
CA MET A 46 20.56 -3.75 32.09
C MET A 46 20.99 -5.19 31.81
N VAL A 47 20.27 -5.87 30.92
CA VAL A 47 20.72 -7.11 30.27
C VAL A 47 20.92 -6.80 28.80
N VAL A 48 22.17 -6.82 28.34
CA VAL A 48 22.50 -6.75 26.91
C VAL A 48 22.14 -8.11 26.30
N LEU A 49 20.89 -8.24 25.84
CA LEU A 49 20.49 -9.33 24.96
C LEU A 49 21.00 -9.00 23.55
N ALA A 50 21.91 -9.82 23.04
CA ALA A 50 22.21 -9.82 21.62
C ALA A 50 20.90 -10.10 20.86
N ASN A 51 20.40 -9.11 20.13
CA ASN A 51 19.19 -9.29 19.32
C ASN A 51 19.48 -10.37 18.26
N PRO A 52 18.63 -11.41 18.14
CA PRO A 52 18.73 -12.34 17.02
C PRO A 52 18.58 -11.55 15.70
N PRO A 53 19.16 -12.03 14.59
CA PRO A 53 19.04 -11.36 13.31
C PRO A 53 17.57 -11.16 12.96
N VAL A 54 17.19 -9.94 12.57
CA VAL A 54 15.78 -9.52 12.39
C VAL A 54 14.96 -10.41 11.43
N VAL A 55 15.63 -11.21 10.60
CA VAL A 55 15.00 -12.21 9.72
C VAL A 55 14.25 -13.28 10.55
N ASP A 56 14.76 -13.65 11.73
CA ASP A 56 14.18 -14.70 12.57
C ASP A 56 12.80 -14.32 13.14
N GLN A 57 12.39 -13.04 13.01
CA GLN A 57 11.12 -12.51 13.49
C GLN A 57 10.12 -12.20 12.36
N ILE A 58 10.52 -12.29 11.08
CA ILE A 58 9.64 -12.06 9.94
C ILE A 58 9.04 -13.40 9.51
N PRO A 59 7.70 -13.56 9.50
CA PRO A 59 7.07 -14.82 9.09
C PRO A 59 7.51 -15.26 7.69
N LEU A 60 7.91 -16.51 7.56
CA LEU A 60 8.18 -17.13 6.27
C LEU A 60 6.92 -17.77 5.72
N LEU A 61 6.72 -17.61 4.42
CA LEU A 61 5.59 -18.18 3.69
C LEU A 61 6.10 -19.07 2.56
N ARG A 62 5.26 -20.02 2.14
CA ARG A 62 5.53 -20.80 0.93
C ARG A 62 5.63 -19.84 -0.27
N SER A 63 6.65 -20.00 -1.09
CA SER A 63 6.76 -19.23 -2.33
C SER A 63 5.58 -19.54 -3.26
N PRO A 64 4.94 -18.52 -3.86
CA PRO A 64 3.82 -18.74 -4.78
C PRO A 64 4.33 -19.43 -6.04
N GLY A 65 3.60 -20.44 -6.50
CA GLY A 65 3.87 -21.12 -7.75
C GLY A 65 3.13 -20.48 -8.93
N PRO A 66 3.46 -20.84 -10.18
CA PRO A 66 2.75 -20.33 -11.36
C PRO A 66 1.24 -20.63 -11.35
N ARG A 67 0.82 -21.70 -10.68
CA ARG A 67 -0.59 -22.10 -10.52
C ARG A 67 -1.38 -21.19 -9.58
N ASP A 68 -0.68 -20.39 -8.76
CA ASP A 68 -1.30 -19.47 -7.82
C ASP A 68 -1.62 -18.12 -8.49
N SER A 69 -1.20 -17.92 -9.76
CA SER A 69 -1.50 -16.70 -10.51
C SER A 69 -2.98 -16.59 -10.86
N PHE A 70 -3.58 -15.46 -10.51
CA PHE A 70 -4.98 -15.16 -10.78
C PHE A 70 -5.11 -14.06 -11.83
N ALA A 71 -5.20 -14.49 -13.09
CA ALA A 71 -5.39 -13.60 -14.24
C ALA A 71 -6.83 -13.07 -14.37
N ALA A 72 -7.76 -13.56 -13.53
CA ALA A 72 -9.18 -13.20 -13.59
C ALA A 72 -9.56 -12.04 -12.66
N VAL A 73 -8.59 -11.21 -12.24
CA VAL A 73 -8.87 -9.94 -11.55
C VAL A 73 -9.77 -9.08 -12.45
N PRO A 74 -10.93 -8.61 -11.96
CA PRO A 74 -11.80 -7.74 -12.75
C PRO A 74 -11.06 -6.49 -13.23
N VAL A 75 -11.19 -6.18 -14.52
CA VAL A 75 -10.58 -4.99 -15.13
C VAL A 75 -11.67 -3.98 -15.45
N VAL A 76 -11.51 -2.78 -14.91
CA VAL A 76 -12.42 -1.65 -15.10
C VAL A 76 -11.74 -0.60 -15.98
N ASP A 77 -12.31 -0.36 -17.14
CA ASP A 77 -12.02 0.84 -17.92
C ASP A 77 -12.75 2.03 -17.31
N LEU A 78 -12.01 2.91 -16.62
CA LEU A 78 -12.60 4.06 -15.92
C LEU A 78 -13.15 5.14 -16.86
N SER A 79 -12.81 5.09 -18.15
CA SER A 79 -13.30 6.01 -19.18
C SER A 79 -14.53 5.49 -19.92
N GLY A 80 -14.90 4.22 -19.72
CA GLY A 80 -15.99 3.56 -20.44
C GLY A 80 -17.36 3.70 -19.78
N PRO A 81 -18.47 3.62 -20.56
CA PRO A 81 -19.85 3.79 -20.08
C PRO A 81 -20.38 2.65 -19.19
N GLY A 82 -19.56 1.64 -18.88
CA GLY A 82 -19.90 0.50 -18.02
C GLY A 82 -19.11 0.46 -16.70
N ALA A 83 -18.31 1.48 -16.41
CA ALA A 83 -17.40 1.49 -15.26
C ALA A 83 -18.14 1.28 -13.93
N ALA A 84 -19.25 1.99 -13.70
CA ALA A 84 -20.03 1.90 -12.47
C ALA A 84 -20.50 0.46 -12.16
N ARG A 85 -21.11 -0.21 -13.15
CA ARG A 85 -21.57 -1.59 -13.00
C ARG A 85 -20.41 -2.58 -12.80
N ALA A 86 -19.32 -2.42 -13.54
CA ALA A 86 -18.15 -3.29 -13.43
C ALA A 86 -17.45 -3.15 -12.07
N ILE A 87 -17.39 -1.92 -11.53
CA ILE A 87 -16.86 -1.65 -10.19
C ILE A 87 -17.73 -2.33 -9.14
N VAL A 88 -19.06 -2.18 -9.18
CA VAL A 88 -19.95 -2.82 -8.20
C VAL A 88 -19.82 -4.36 -8.24
N ASP A 89 -19.84 -4.98 -9.43
CA ASP A 89 -19.65 -6.44 -9.56
C ASP A 89 -18.32 -6.90 -8.95
N ALA A 90 -17.24 -6.14 -9.19
CA ALA A 90 -15.94 -6.48 -8.64
C ALA A 90 -15.84 -6.26 -7.12
N CYS A 91 -16.46 -5.20 -6.60
CA CYS A 91 -16.57 -4.91 -5.18
C CYS A 91 -17.32 -6.03 -4.44
N GLU A 92 -18.46 -6.46 -4.97
CA GLU A 92 -19.25 -7.55 -4.39
C GLU A 92 -18.50 -8.87 -4.44
N ARG A 93 -17.95 -9.24 -5.60
CA ARG A 93 -17.38 -10.58 -5.80
C ARG A 93 -16.03 -10.75 -5.11
N PHE A 94 -15.18 -9.73 -5.17
CA PHE A 94 -13.80 -9.78 -4.70
C PHE A 94 -13.51 -8.71 -3.64
N GLY A 95 -14.05 -7.50 -3.79
CA GLY A 95 -13.59 -6.34 -3.02
C GLY A 95 -12.22 -5.84 -3.52
N PHE A 96 -11.87 -6.19 -4.76
CA PHE A 96 -10.61 -5.90 -5.42
C PHE A 96 -10.78 -5.85 -6.93
N PHE A 97 -10.18 -4.85 -7.60
CA PHE A 97 -10.18 -4.75 -9.05
C PHE A 97 -9.01 -3.95 -9.60
N LYS A 98 -8.73 -4.14 -10.88
CA LYS A 98 -7.77 -3.37 -11.65
C LYS A 98 -8.48 -2.25 -12.39
N VAL A 99 -7.87 -1.07 -12.44
CA VAL A 99 -8.35 0.11 -13.16
C VAL A 99 -7.37 0.45 -14.28
N VAL A 100 -7.89 0.58 -15.51
CA VAL A 100 -7.17 1.01 -16.70
C VAL A 100 -7.81 2.28 -17.28
N ASN A 101 -7.14 2.94 -18.23
CA ASN A 101 -7.62 4.18 -18.86
C ASN A 101 -7.99 5.27 -17.82
N HIS A 102 -7.21 5.33 -16.75
CA HIS A 102 -7.42 6.22 -15.61
C HIS A 102 -7.02 7.69 -15.88
N GLY A 103 -6.24 7.95 -16.93
CA GLY A 103 -5.85 9.31 -17.35
C GLY A 103 -4.69 9.93 -16.56
N VAL A 104 -3.94 9.12 -15.81
CA VAL A 104 -2.69 9.55 -15.15
C VAL A 104 -1.55 9.34 -16.13
N ALA A 105 -0.76 10.39 -16.40
CA ALA A 105 0.35 10.31 -17.34
C ALA A 105 1.45 9.36 -16.82
N ALA A 106 1.96 8.49 -17.70
CA ALA A 106 3.07 7.58 -17.37
C ALA A 106 4.28 8.32 -16.80
N ALA A 107 4.63 9.47 -17.38
CA ALA A 107 5.72 10.32 -16.90
C ALA A 107 5.56 10.82 -15.45
N THR A 108 4.32 10.99 -14.96
CA THR A 108 4.07 11.33 -13.55
C THR A 108 4.32 10.12 -12.64
N MET A 109 3.88 8.94 -13.05
CA MET A 109 4.11 7.69 -12.30
C MET A 109 5.60 7.31 -12.27
N ASP A 110 6.30 7.47 -13.40
CA ASP A 110 7.72 7.12 -13.54
C ASP A 110 8.62 8.09 -12.75
N ARG A 111 8.31 9.39 -12.73
CA ARG A 111 9.07 10.36 -11.90
C ARG A 111 8.91 10.08 -10.42
N ALA A 112 7.69 9.82 -9.95
CA ALA A 112 7.45 9.47 -8.55
C ALA A 112 8.20 8.19 -8.15
N GLU A 113 8.18 7.17 -9.00
CA GLU A 113 8.93 5.92 -8.78
C GLU A 113 10.44 6.17 -8.77
N THR A 114 10.97 6.93 -9.73
CA THR A 114 12.40 7.24 -9.84
C THR A 114 12.93 7.94 -8.59
N GLU A 115 12.22 8.95 -8.10
CA GLU A 115 12.63 9.67 -6.89
C GLU A 115 12.49 8.81 -5.63
N ALA A 116 11.49 7.92 -5.57
CA ALA A 116 11.36 6.95 -4.49
C ALA A 116 12.51 5.93 -4.49
N ILE A 117 12.90 5.38 -5.65
CA ILE A 117 14.08 4.52 -5.79
C ILE A 117 15.33 5.26 -5.30
N ARG A 118 15.50 6.51 -5.71
CA ARG A 118 16.64 7.34 -5.31
C ARG A 118 16.69 7.54 -3.79
N PHE A 119 15.54 7.73 -3.15
CA PHE A 119 15.45 7.82 -1.70
C PHE A 119 15.86 6.50 -1.03
N PHE A 120 15.29 5.35 -1.44
CA PHE A 120 15.61 4.06 -0.82
C PHE A 120 17.03 3.56 -1.10
N ALA A 121 17.66 4.05 -2.17
CA ALA A 121 19.07 3.78 -2.48
C ALA A 121 20.07 4.52 -1.57
N GLN A 122 19.62 5.46 -0.73
CA GLN A 122 20.47 6.15 0.23
C GLN A 122 21.02 5.19 1.30
N ALA A 123 22.11 5.59 1.95
CA ALA A 123 22.65 4.87 3.10
C ALA A 123 21.60 4.80 4.22
N GLN A 124 21.58 3.70 4.98
CA GLN A 124 20.61 3.48 6.05
C GLN A 124 20.56 4.65 7.04
N ALA A 125 21.73 5.18 7.44
CA ALA A 125 21.83 6.30 8.36
C ALA A 125 21.15 7.58 7.84
N ASP A 126 21.11 7.81 6.53
CA ASP A 126 20.42 8.96 5.94
C ASP A 126 18.91 8.74 5.88
N LYS A 127 18.46 7.51 5.60
CA LYS A 127 17.04 7.14 5.63
C LYS A 127 16.47 7.20 7.06
N ASP A 128 17.25 6.78 8.05
CA ASP A 128 16.86 6.81 9.47
C ASP A 128 16.62 8.23 9.98
N ARG A 129 17.28 9.26 9.41
CA ARG A 129 17.01 10.67 9.72
C ARG A 129 15.62 11.13 9.30
N ALA A 130 14.99 10.45 8.36
CA ALA A 130 13.61 10.71 7.95
C ALA A 130 12.59 9.92 8.78
N GLY A 131 13.03 9.09 9.74
CA GLY A 131 12.18 8.28 10.61
C GLY A 131 11.96 8.88 12.00
N PRO A 132 11.17 8.21 12.86
CA PRO A 132 10.41 6.98 12.56
C PRO A 132 9.12 7.28 11.78
N ALA A 133 8.48 6.24 11.24
CA ALA A 133 7.21 6.35 10.52
C ALA A 133 5.97 6.62 11.41
N TYR A 134 6.15 7.28 12.56
CA TYR A 134 5.06 7.69 13.43
C TYR A 134 5.35 9.07 14.05
N PRO A 135 4.48 10.08 13.85
CA PRO A 135 3.23 10.02 13.09
C PRO A 135 3.43 9.85 11.57
N PHE A 136 4.54 10.35 11.01
CA PHE A 136 4.88 10.25 9.59
C PHE A 136 6.40 10.20 9.42
N GLY A 137 6.89 9.54 8.38
CA GLY A 137 8.32 9.43 8.08
C GLY A 137 8.73 8.07 7.53
N TYR A 138 10.01 7.76 7.66
CA TYR A 138 10.62 6.51 7.23
C TYR A 138 10.50 5.40 8.28
N GLY A 139 10.18 4.19 7.81
CA GLY A 139 10.12 2.98 8.60
C GLY A 139 10.90 1.85 7.93
N SER A 140 11.50 0.99 8.75
CA SER A 140 12.20 -0.22 8.30
C SER A 140 11.71 -1.42 9.10
N LYS A 141 11.20 -2.42 8.39
CA LYS A 141 10.67 -3.70 8.86
C LYS A 141 9.45 -3.65 9.78
N ARG A 142 9.48 -2.85 10.85
CA ARG A 142 8.37 -2.74 11.81
C ARG A 142 7.15 -2.09 11.16
N ILE A 143 5.99 -2.73 11.27
CA ILE A 143 4.69 -2.27 10.78
C ILE A 143 3.80 -2.00 11.99
N GLY A 144 3.20 -0.81 12.04
CA GLY A 144 2.36 -0.42 13.16
C GLY A 144 3.12 -0.38 14.51
N LEU A 145 2.38 -0.58 15.60
CA LEU A 145 2.89 -0.45 16.97
C LEU A 145 2.87 -1.77 17.76
N ASN A 146 2.30 -2.83 17.19
CA ASN A 146 1.98 -4.07 17.92
C ASN A 146 2.95 -5.22 17.63
N GLY A 147 4.11 -4.92 17.05
CA GLY A 147 5.18 -5.91 16.83
C GLY A 147 5.15 -6.60 15.47
N ASP A 148 4.25 -6.21 14.56
CA ASP A 148 4.25 -6.73 13.19
C ASP A 148 5.55 -6.35 12.46
N MET A 149 6.11 -7.31 11.73
CA MET A 149 7.37 -7.17 11.02
C MET A 149 7.23 -7.70 9.59
N GLY A 150 7.84 -7.00 8.64
CA GLY A 150 7.92 -7.43 7.24
C GLY A 150 9.28 -7.16 6.63
N TRP A 151 9.57 -7.82 5.51
CA TRP A 151 10.75 -7.59 4.70
C TRP A 151 10.54 -6.40 3.77
N LEU A 152 10.47 -5.21 4.36
CA LEU A 152 10.25 -3.96 3.66
C LEU A 152 10.90 -2.78 4.37
N GLU A 153 11.06 -1.70 3.64
CA GLU A 153 11.21 -0.34 4.17
C GLU A 153 10.17 0.56 3.51
N TYR A 154 9.82 1.69 4.13
CA TYR A 154 8.71 2.49 3.64
C TYR A 154 8.73 3.94 4.10
N LEU A 155 7.96 4.79 3.41
CA LEU A 155 7.55 6.11 3.86
C LEU A 155 6.06 6.08 4.18
N LEU A 156 5.67 6.62 5.34
CA LEU A 156 4.29 6.90 5.71
C LEU A 156 4.10 8.40 5.78
N LEU A 157 3.26 8.97 4.92
CA LEU A 157 3.14 10.40 4.72
C LEU A 157 1.69 10.86 4.87
N ALA A 158 1.50 12.06 5.41
CA ALA A 158 0.18 12.69 5.51
C ALA A 158 -0.12 13.48 4.23
N VAL A 159 -1.35 13.38 3.75
CA VAL A 159 -1.85 14.16 2.62
C VAL A 159 -2.90 15.13 3.14
N ASP A 160 -2.74 16.40 2.78
CA ASP A 160 -3.78 17.41 2.94
C ASP A 160 -4.32 17.77 1.56
N SER A 161 -5.63 17.62 1.39
CA SER A 161 -6.32 17.88 0.14
C SER A 161 -5.76 17.04 -1.01
N ALA A 162 -4.84 17.57 -1.82
CA ALA A 162 -4.25 16.90 -2.98
C ALA A 162 -2.71 16.93 -3.00
N SER A 163 -2.08 17.23 -1.87
CA SER A 163 -0.62 17.28 -1.73
C SER A 163 -0.17 16.78 -0.37
N LEU A 164 1.10 16.47 -0.22
CA LEU A 164 1.70 16.18 1.08
C LEU A 164 1.45 17.35 2.04
N SER A 165 0.98 17.02 3.24
CA SER A 165 0.75 17.99 4.30
C SER A 165 2.05 18.69 4.67
N ASP A 166 1.99 19.99 4.97
CA ASP A 166 3.13 20.74 5.50
C ASP A 166 3.54 20.28 6.91
N ALA A 167 2.63 19.62 7.63
CA ALA A 167 2.96 18.93 8.88
C ALA A 167 3.87 17.70 8.65
N CYS A 168 3.98 17.21 7.42
CA CYS A 168 4.87 16.12 7.03
C CYS A 168 6.11 16.69 6.32
N SER A 169 7.22 16.81 7.06
CA SER A 169 8.50 17.33 6.55
C SER A 169 9.28 16.33 5.68
N VAL A 170 8.76 15.11 5.51
CA VAL A 170 9.37 14.03 4.71
C VAL A 170 8.58 13.87 3.40
N PRO A 171 9.24 13.60 2.25
CA PRO A 171 10.69 13.73 2.04
C PRO A 171 11.10 15.21 2.02
N SER A 172 12.30 15.51 2.55
CA SER A 172 12.86 16.86 2.58
C SER A 172 13.44 17.31 1.23
N ASN A 173 13.73 16.37 0.33
CA ASN A 173 14.19 16.67 -1.02
C ASN A 173 13.03 17.27 -1.84
N ALA A 174 13.22 18.50 -2.33
CA ALA A 174 12.19 19.24 -3.05
C ALA A 174 11.75 18.57 -4.36
N ALA A 175 12.67 17.95 -5.11
CA ALA A 175 12.33 17.24 -6.34
C ALA A 175 11.48 16.00 -6.06
N PHE A 176 11.83 15.24 -5.02
CA PHE A 176 11.03 14.10 -4.60
C PHE A 176 9.64 14.54 -4.10
N ARG A 177 9.57 15.57 -3.25
CA ARG A 177 8.28 16.12 -2.77
C ARG A 177 7.40 16.60 -3.92
N ALA A 178 7.98 17.28 -4.92
CA ALA A 178 7.25 17.73 -6.11
C ALA A 178 6.72 16.56 -6.93
N ALA A 179 7.54 15.53 -7.18
CA ALA A 179 7.12 14.32 -7.89
C ALA A 179 5.99 13.58 -7.16
N LEU A 180 6.07 13.47 -5.82
CA LEU A 180 5.01 12.88 -5.01
C LEU A 180 3.73 13.71 -5.05
N ASN A 181 3.81 15.04 -4.90
CA ASN A 181 2.63 15.90 -4.94
C ASN A 181 1.89 15.79 -6.27
N GLU A 182 2.62 15.77 -7.40
CA GLU A 182 2.00 15.61 -8.71
C GLU A 182 1.31 14.25 -8.85
N TYR A 183 1.96 13.18 -8.38
CA TYR A 183 1.38 11.84 -8.37
C TYR A 183 0.15 11.74 -7.46
N ILE A 184 0.23 12.25 -6.22
CA ILE A 184 -0.86 12.27 -5.23
C ILE A 184 -2.08 13.00 -5.78
N ALA A 185 -1.89 14.18 -6.38
CA ALA A 185 -2.97 14.93 -7.00
C ALA A 185 -3.64 14.14 -8.13
N ALA A 186 -2.87 13.41 -8.93
CA ALA A 186 -3.39 12.61 -10.03
C ALA A 186 -4.14 11.36 -9.56
N VAL A 187 -3.56 10.57 -8.66
CA VAL A 187 -4.19 9.35 -8.13
C VAL A 187 -5.42 9.68 -7.26
N ARG A 188 -5.45 10.83 -6.57
CA ARG A 188 -6.64 11.28 -5.85
C ARG A 188 -7.83 11.49 -6.79
N LYS A 189 -7.61 12.02 -8.00
CA LYS A 189 -8.67 12.16 -9.01
C LYS A 189 -9.17 10.79 -9.48
N VAL A 190 -8.29 9.78 -9.56
CA VAL A 190 -8.69 8.39 -9.85
C VAL A 190 -9.57 7.86 -8.72
N ALA A 191 -9.16 8.04 -7.45
CA ALA A 191 -9.95 7.61 -6.30
C ALA A 191 -11.34 8.27 -6.27
N VAL A 192 -11.43 9.58 -6.52
CA VAL A 192 -12.71 10.32 -6.60
C VAL A 192 -13.61 9.72 -7.68
N ARG A 193 -13.11 9.54 -8.91
CA ARG A 193 -13.88 8.96 -10.01
C ARG A 193 -14.34 7.54 -9.72
N VAL A 194 -13.51 6.74 -9.05
CA VAL A 194 -13.89 5.40 -8.62
C VAL A 194 -15.03 5.45 -7.59
N LEU A 195 -14.94 6.32 -6.59
CA LEU A 195 -15.98 6.47 -5.57
C LEU A 195 -17.30 7.01 -6.14
N GLU A 196 -17.24 7.93 -7.11
CA GLU A 196 -18.41 8.42 -7.84
C GLU A 196 -19.04 7.30 -8.68
N ALA A 197 -18.24 6.53 -9.41
CA ALA A 197 -18.74 5.39 -10.17
C ALA A 197 -19.32 4.29 -9.26
N MET A 198 -18.79 4.10 -8.04
CA MET A 198 -19.40 3.24 -7.02
C MET A 198 -20.76 3.77 -6.58
N ALA A 199 -20.86 5.07 -6.28
CA ALA A 199 -22.11 5.70 -5.89
C ALA A 199 -23.16 5.57 -6.99
N GLU A 200 -22.79 5.80 -8.26
CA GLU A 200 -23.65 5.59 -9.43
C GLU A 200 -24.13 4.14 -9.53
N GLY A 201 -23.21 3.18 -9.47
CA GLY A 201 -23.54 1.76 -9.62
C GLY A 201 -24.42 1.22 -8.50
N LEU A 202 -24.35 1.82 -7.31
CA LEU A 202 -25.18 1.51 -6.15
C LEU A 202 -26.49 2.32 -6.10
N GLY A 203 -26.70 3.26 -7.03
CA GLY A 203 -27.86 4.15 -7.01
C GLY A 203 -27.89 5.12 -5.83
N ILE A 204 -26.72 5.49 -5.30
CA ILE A 204 -26.57 6.44 -4.19
C ILE A 204 -26.59 7.87 -4.75
N ALA A 205 -27.45 8.71 -4.19
CA ALA A 205 -27.51 10.15 -4.48
C ALA A 205 -27.17 10.96 -3.22
N PRO A 206 -26.40 12.07 -3.34
CA PRO A 206 -25.77 12.57 -4.57
C PRO A 206 -24.58 11.72 -5.03
N LEU A 207 -24.13 11.90 -6.28
CA LEU A 207 -23.04 11.11 -6.88
C LEU A 207 -21.72 11.24 -6.10
N ASP A 208 -21.51 12.39 -5.47
CA ASP A 208 -20.35 12.68 -4.64
C ASP A 208 -20.48 12.19 -3.19
N ALA A 209 -21.56 11.49 -2.81
CA ALA A 209 -21.78 11.05 -1.43
C ALA A 209 -20.61 10.24 -0.84
N LEU A 210 -19.90 9.47 -1.67
CA LEU A 210 -18.71 8.72 -1.27
C LEU A 210 -17.42 9.53 -1.48
N SER A 211 -17.30 10.27 -2.59
CA SER A 211 -16.08 11.04 -2.89
C SER A 211 -15.92 12.24 -1.95
N ALA A 212 -17.02 12.87 -1.51
CA ALA A 212 -17.03 13.95 -0.53
C ALA A 212 -16.24 13.58 0.75
N MET A 213 -16.37 12.34 1.22
CA MET A 213 -15.69 11.86 2.42
C MET A 213 -14.15 11.90 2.34
N VAL A 214 -13.60 11.84 1.12
CA VAL A 214 -12.15 11.96 0.88
C VAL A 214 -11.77 13.32 0.29
N THR A 215 -12.75 14.17 -0.03
CA THR A 215 -12.49 15.50 -0.57
C THR A 215 -12.73 16.66 0.39
N GLU A 216 -13.49 16.44 1.45
CA GLU A 216 -13.74 17.42 2.50
C GLU A 216 -12.46 17.83 3.23
N GLN A 217 -12.44 19.08 3.70
CA GLN A 217 -11.31 19.61 4.46
C GLN A 217 -11.15 18.82 5.76
N GLY A 218 -9.91 18.42 6.06
CA GLY A 218 -9.62 17.57 7.21
C GLY A 218 -9.87 16.08 6.98
N SER A 219 -10.15 15.65 5.74
CA SER A 219 -10.08 14.23 5.38
C SER A 219 -8.69 13.67 5.72
N ASP A 220 -8.62 12.57 6.44
CA ASP A 220 -7.34 11.88 6.66
C ASP A 220 -7.01 10.98 5.49
N GLN A 221 -6.15 11.52 4.65
CA GLN A 221 -5.55 10.80 3.56
C GLN A 221 -4.10 10.53 3.95
N VAL A 222 -3.69 9.29 3.77
CA VAL A 222 -2.34 8.82 4.02
C VAL A 222 -1.77 8.37 2.69
N PHE A 223 -0.47 8.56 2.51
CA PHE A 223 0.25 8.10 1.34
C PHE A 223 1.42 7.25 1.81
N ARG A 224 1.50 6.03 1.28
CA ARG A 224 2.50 5.05 1.70
C ARG A 224 3.33 4.61 0.50
N VAL A 225 4.64 4.76 0.62
CA VAL A 225 5.60 4.25 -0.34
C VAL A 225 6.29 3.04 0.27
N ASN A 226 6.03 1.85 -0.23
CA ASN A 226 6.68 0.63 0.24
C ASN A 226 7.83 0.23 -0.69
N HIS A 227 8.92 -0.27 -0.15
CA HIS A 227 10.03 -0.83 -0.90
C HIS A 227 10.36 -2.22 -0.33
N TYR A 228 10.25 -3.24 -1.19
CA TYR A 228 10.50 -4.64 -0.84
C TYR A 228 11.83 -5.07 -1.47
N PRO A 229 12.96 -4.92 -0.76
CA PRO A 229 14.25 -5.30 -1.31
C PRO A 229 14.34 -6.83 -1.49
N PRO A 230 15.22 -7.33 -2.36
CA PRO A 230 15.52 -8.76 -2.42
C PRO A 230 15.99 -9.30 -1.05
N CYS A 231 15.72 -10.56 -0.77
CA CYS A 231 16.24 -11.33 0.37
C CYS A 231 17.05 -12.55 -0.13
N PRO A 232 18.29 -12.35 -0.62
CA PRO A 232 19.09 -13.42 -1.24
C PRO A 232 19.24 -14.69 -0.40
N ALA A 233 19.15 -14.58 0.94
CA ALA A 233 19.21 -15.69 1.87
C ALA A 233 18.10 -16.75 1.66
N LEU A 234 16.97 -16.39 1.06
CA LEU A 234 15.83 -17.29 0.83
C LEU A 234 15.69 -17.73 -0.63
N GLN A 235 16.61 -17.31 -1.50
CA GLN A 235 16.52 -17.60 -2.93
C GLN A 235 16.63 -19.10 -3.17
N GLY A 236 15.62 -19.68 -3.85
CA GLY A 236 15.59 -21.10 -4.21
C GLY A 236 15.22 -22.07 -3.08
N LEU A 237 14.88 -21.57 -1.88
CA LEU A 237 14.52 -22.42 -0.73
C LEU A 237 13.04 -22.84 -0.70
N GLY A 238 12.23 -22.42 -1.67
CA GLY A 238 10.79 -22.70 -1.72
C GLY A 238 9.96 -21.94 -0.67
N CYS A 239 10.59 -21.06 0.10
CA CYS A 239 9.96 -20.12 1.01
C CYS A 239 10.37 -18.68 0.70
N SER A 240 9.57 -17.72 1.17
CA SER A 240 9.78 -16.29 0.96
C SER A 240 9.44 -15.55 2.25
N ALA A 241 10.17 -14.48 2.54
CA ALA A 241 9.87 -13.65 3.70
C ALA A 241 8.56 -12.90 3.46
N THR A 242 7.74 -12.72 4.48
CA THR A 242 6.58 -11.83 4.40
C THR A 242 7.07 -10.40 4.18
N GLY A 243 6.67 -9.76 3.09
CA GLY A 243 6.98 -8.35 2.80
C GLY A 243 6.07 -7.41 3.59
N PHE A 244 4.76 -7.60 3.47
CA PHE A 244 3.74 -6.94 4.30
C PHE A 244 2.68 -7.98 4.65
N GLY A 245 2.40 -8.17 5.94
CA GLY A 245 1.53 -9.23 6.45
C GLY A 245 0.08 -9.14 5.97
N GLU A 246 -0.68 -10.21 6.18
CA GLU A 246 -2.10 -10.24 5.83
C GLU A 246 -2.89 -9.16 6.59
N HIS A 247 -3.72 -8.39 5.88
CA HIS A 247 -4.56 -7.37 6.48
C HIS A 247 -5.72 -6.98 5.57
N THR A 248 -6.77 -6.41 6.16
CA THR A 248 -7.73 -5.57 5.47
C THR A 248 -7.37 -4.10 5.68
N ASP A 249 -7.78 -3.27 4.73
CA ASP A 249 -7.58 -1.82 4.78
C ASP A 249 -8.75 -1.18 5.55
N PRO A 250 -8.53 -0.46 6.67
CA PRO A 250 -9.65 0.04 7.48
C PRO A 250 -10.47 1.18 6.84
N GLN A 251 -10.02 1.73 5.71
CA GLN A 251 -10.52 2.99 5.16
C GLN A 251 -11.62 2.76 4.13
N LEU A 252 -11.98 3.78 3.33
CA LEU A 252 -12.98 3.61 2.28
C LEU A 252 -12.43 2.77 1.12
N VAL A 253 -11.33 3.26 0.53
CA VAL A 253 -10.63 2.60 -0.57
C VAL A 253 -9.13 2.84 -0.46
N SER A 254 -8.36 1.88 -0.98
CA SER A 254 -6.93 2.05 -1.25
C SER A 254 -6.69 1.96 -2.75
N VAL A 255 -5.88 2.88 -3.29
CA VAL A 255 -5.48 2.87 -4.72
C VAL A 255 -3.98 2.62 -4.80
N LEU A 256 -3.61 1.44 -5.31
CA LEU A 256 -2.25 0.92 -5.35
C LEU A 256 -1.70 0.91 -6.77
N ARG A 257 -0.43 1.28 -6.92
CA ARG A 257 0.37 1.04 -8.13
C ARG A 257 1.72 0.46 -7.74
N SER A 258 2.18 -0.53 -8.49
CA SER A 258 3.52 -1.10 -8.34
C SER A 258 4.32 -0.91 -9.62
N ASN A 259 5.61 -1.22 -9.56
CA ASN A 259 6.37 -1.56 -10.76
C ASN A 259 5.94 -2.94 -11.30
N GLY A 260 6.72 -3.50 -12.23
CA GLY A 260 6.50 -4.83 -12.80
C GLY A 260 6.89 -6.02 -11.90
N THR A 261 7.29 -5.78 -10.64
CA THR A 261 7.70 -6.87 -9.74
C THR A 261 6.48 -7.51 -9.11
N SER A 262 6.37 -8.85 -9.17
CA SER A 262 5.32 -9.60 -8.49
C SER A 262 5.48 -9.56 -6.97
N GLY A 263 4.37 -9.75 -6.26
CA GLY A 263 4.40 -9.88 -4.81
C GLY A 263 3.04 -9.70 -4.15
N LEU A 264 2.14 -8.96 -4.79
CA LEU A 264 0.78 -8.79 -4.30
C LEU A 264 -0.02 -10.09 -4.41
N GLN A 265 -0.64 -10.47 -3.30
CA GLN A 265 -1.59 -11.56 -3.22
C GLN A 265 -2.88 -11.07 -2.57
N ILE A 266 -4.00 -11.64 -3.02
CA ILE A 266 -5.32 -11.44 -2.43
C ILE A 266 -5.85 -12.78 -1.92
N ALA A 267 -6.60 -12.76 -0.82
CA ALA A 267 -7.36 -13.93 -0.42
C ALA A 267 -8.71 -13.93 -1.17
N LEU A 268 -9.00 -15.03 -1.87
CA LEU A 268 -10.36 -15.25 -2.38
C LEU A 268 -11.33 -15.50 -1.21
N ARG A 269 -12.65 -15.53 -1.50
CA ARG A 269 -13.70 -15.68 -0.48
C ARG A 269 -13.38 -16.80 0.52
N ASP A 270 -13.70 -16.53 1.79
CA ASP A 270 -13.48 -17.37 2.98
C ASP A 270 -12.02 -17.58 3.40
N GLY A 271 -11.05 -16.87 2.80
CA GLY A 271 -9.64 -16.92 3.22
C GLY A 271 -8.93 -18.24 2.90
N ALA A 272 -9.62 -19.19 2.26
CA ALA A 272 -9.13 -20.54 2.01
C ALA A 272 -8.04 -20.60 0.92
N GLN A 273 -7.98 -19.60 0.03
CA GLN A 273 -7.02 -19.56 -1.07
C GLN A 273 -6.44 -18.17 -1.26
N TRP A 274 -5.11 -18.09 -1.15
CA TRP A 274 -4.32 -16.94 -1.56
C TRP A 274 -3.91 -17.07 -3.01
N VAL A 275 -4.13 -16.01 -3.79
CA VAL A 275 -3.77 -15.97 -5.20
C VAL A 275 -2.91 -14.76 -5.52
N SER A 276 -1.93 -14.96 -6.40
CA SER A 276 -1.01 -13.91 -6.87
C SER A 276 -1.65 -13.07 -7.95
N VAL A 277 -1.67 -11.76 -7.74
CA VAL A 277 -2.12 -10.77 -8.73
C VAL A 277 -0.94 -10.42 -9.64
N PRO A 278 -1.04 -10.60 -10.96
CA PRO A 278 -0.01 -10.14 -11.89
C PRO A 278 0.18 -8.64 -11.78
N SER A 279 1.41 -8.19 -11.57
CA SER A 279 1.72 -6.76 -11.49
C SER A 279 1.52 -6.09 -12.85
N ASP A 280 1.05 -4.86 -12.81
CA ASP A 280 0.93 -3.99 -13.97
C ASP A 280 1.34 -2.57 -13.57
N ARG A 281 2.40 -2.06 -14.21
CA ARG A 281 2.99 -0.75 -13.90
C ARG A 281 2.18 0.43 -14.43
N ASP A 282 1.26 0.16 -15.35
CA ASP A 282 0.48 1.16 -16.09
C ASP A 282 -1.00 1.15 -15.66
N ALA A 283 -1.34 0.39 -14.62
CA ALA A 283 -2.68 0.30 -14.06
C ALA A 283 -2.67 0.54 -12.55
N PHE A 284 -3.86 0.79 -12.00
CA PHE A 284 -4.08 0.82 -10.56
C PHE A 284 -4.83 -0.42 -10.10
N PHE A 285 -4.56 -0.87 -8.89
CA PHE A 285 -5.37 -1.85 -8.17
C PHE A 285 -6.11 -1.15 -7.04
N VAL A 286 -7.40 -1.42 -6.92
CA VAL A 286 -8.27 -0.78 -5.93
C VAL A 286 -8.77 -1.83 -4.96
N ASN A 287 -8.61 -1.55 -3.66
CA ASN A 287 -9.15 -2.36 -2.57
C ASN A 287 -10.38 -1.67 -1.98
N VAL A 288 -11.42 -2.44 -1.69
CA VAL A 288 -12.52 -2.02 -0.80
C VAL A 288 -12.06 -2.18 0.63
N GLY A 289 -12.10 -1.08 1.39
CA GLY A 289 -11.75 -1.10 2.81
C GLY A 289 -12.97 -1.27 3.74
N ASP A 290 -12.69 -1.54 5.00
CA ASP A 290 -13.68 -1.92 6.01
C ASP A 290 -14.75 -0.85 6.22
N SER A 291 -14.36 0.44 6.17
CA SER A 291 -15.29 1.56 6.32
C SER A 291 -16.32 1.60 5.18
N LEU A 292 -15.91 1.24 3.96
CA LEU A 292 -16.83 1.18 2.82
C LEU A 292 -17.73 -0.05 2.90
N GLN A 293 -17.21 -1.20 3.36
CA GLN A 293 -18.01 -2.41 3.57
C GLN A 293 -19.17 -2.17 4.53
N VAL A 294 -18.94 -1.48 5.65
CA VAL A 294 -20.00 -1.14 6.63
C VAL A 294 -21.08 -0.25 6.01
N ARG A 295 -20.72 0.65 5.08
CA ARG A 295 -21.65 1.63 4.50
C ARG A 295 -22.45 1.09 3.33
N ALA A 296 -21.78 0.42 2.40
CA ALA A 296 -22.39 -0.01 1.14
C ALA A 296 -23.17 -1.33 1.28
N ARG A 297 -23.02 -2.06 2.39
CA ARG A 297 -23.64 -3.38 2.62
C ARG A 297 -23.39 -4.35 1.44
N PHE A 298 -22.16 -4.35 0.92
CA PHE A 298 -21.67 -5.40 0.02
C PHE A 298 -21.69 -6.77 0.71
#